data_AF-A0A938HT43-F1
#
_entry.id   AF-A0A938HT43-F1
#
_cell.length_a   1.000
_cell.length_b   1.000
_cell.length_c   1.000
_cell.angle_alpha   90.00
_cell.angle_beta   90.00
_cell.angle_gamma   90.00
#
_symmetry.space_group_name_H-M   'P 1'
#
loop_
_entity.id
_entity.type
_entity.pdbx_description
1 polymer ?
#
loop_
_entity_poly.entity_id
_entity_poly.type
_entity_poly.pdbx_seq_one_letter_code
_entity_poly.pdbx_strand_id
1 'polypeptide(L)'
;MDFVGFAPSVGMQGGPDPESLLKLFPTDGAADPGASASAVAAVAGYFTWQAAQPLSPGIPRVRQFQAAEGEAAMRWLRMRTG
;
A
#
# COMPACT_ATOMS: atom_id res chain seq x y z
N MET A 1 -13.96 0.88 -5.58
CA MET A 1 -12.52 1.23 -5.61
C MET A 1 -11.85 0.38 -4.54
N ASP A 2 -10.72 -0.28 -4.83
CA ASP A 2 -10.02 -1.09 -3.82
C ASP A 2 -9.25 -0.18 -2.87
N PHE A 3 -9.74 -0.07 -1.62
CA PHE A 3 -9.14 0.76 -0.59
C PHE A 3 -7.74 0.27 -0.17
N VAL A 4 -7.43 -1.02 -0.35
CA VAL A 4 -6.12 -1.58 -0.01
C VAL A 4 -5.02 -1.00 -0.91
N GLY A 5 -5.30 -0.77 -2.18
CA GLY A 5 -4.36 -0.11 -3.10
C GLY A 5 -4.24 1.40 -2.90
N PHE A 6 -5.24 2.05 -2.30
CA PHE A 6 -5.29 3.51 -2.12
C PHE A 6 -4.73 3.97 -0.76
N ALA A 7 -4.94 3.18 0.29
CA ALA A 7 -4.62 3.55 1.66
C ALA A 7 -3.13 3.88 1.92
N PRO A 8 -2.15 3.17 1.32
CA PRO A 8 -0.73 3.54 1.46
C PRO A 8 -0.43 4.97 1.00
N SER A 9 -1.11 5.43 -0.07
CA SER A 9 -0.95 6.77 -0.62
C SER A 9 -1.47 7.86 0.32
N VAL A 10 -2.56 7.57 1.03
CA VAL A 10 -3.15 8.50 2.02
C VAL A 10 -2.22 8.65 3.22
N GLY A 11 -1.70 7.54 3.75
CA GLY A 11 -0.74 7.56 4.85
C GLY A 11 0.56 8.30 4.47
N MET A 12 1.07 8.08 3.26
CA MET A 12 2.25 8.78 2.75
C MET A 12 2.06 10.31 2.66
N GLN A 13 0.84 10.78 2.39
CA GLN A 13 0.52 12.21 2.29
C GLN A 13 0.16 12.85 3.64
N GLY A 14 0.36 12.13 4.75
CA GLY A 14 0.06 12.62 6.11
C GLY A 14 -1.41 12.50 6.51
N GLY A 15 -2.20 11.73 5.76
CA GLY A 15 -3.55 11.33 6.15
C GLY A 15 -3.56 10.25 7.23
N PRO A 16 -4.76 9.73 7.57
CA PRO A 16 -4.90 8.64 8.53
C PRO A 16 -4.10 7.42 8.10
N ASP A 17 -3.63 6.63 9.08
CA ASP A 17 -2.93 5.40 8.77
C ASP A 17 -3.84 4.42 8.00
N PRO A 18 -3.27 3.54 7.16
CA PRO A 18 -4.04 2.64 6.31
C PRO A 18 -5.03 1.73 7.06
N GLU A 19 -4.72 1.33 8.28
CA GLU A 19 -5.58 0.48 9.10
C GLU A 19 -6.81 1.27 9.59
N SER A 20 -6.62 2.51 10.00
CA SER A 20 -7.72 3.42 10.33
C SER A 20 -8.64 3.69 9.15
N LEU A 21 -8.11 3.80 7.93
CA LEU A 21 -8.93 3.97 6.72
C LEU A 21 -9.79 2.74 6.40
N LEU A 22 -9.24 1.53 6.53
CA LEU A 22 -10.03 0.30 6.36
C LEU A 22 -11.17 0.19 7.38
N LYS A 23 -10.94 0.64 8.62
CA LYS A 23 -11.99 0.65 9.66
C LYS A 23 -13.10 1.66 9.37
N LEU A 24 -12.76 2.80 8.78
CA LEU A 24 -13.72 3.84 8.40
C LEU A 24 -14.54 3.46 7.15
N PHE A 25 -13.94 2.67 6.25
CA PHE A 25 -14.55 2.24 5.00
C PHE A 25 -14.41 0.72 4.84
N PRO A 26 -15.21 -0.07 5.59
CA PRO A 26 -15.16 -1.52 5.50
C PRO A 26 -15.54 -1.97 4.09
N THR A 27 -14.63 -2.71 3.45
CA THR A 27 -14.90 -3.43 2.20
C THR A 27 -15.25 -4.88 2.52
N ASP A 28 -15.94 -5.57 1.61
CA ASP A 28 -16.29 -7.00 1.82
C ASP A 28 -15.05 -7.88 2.08
N GLY A 29 -13.87 -7.49 1.57
CA GLY A 29 -12.59 -8.15 1.84
C GLY A 29 -11.92 -7.77 3.17
N ALA A 30 -12.32 -6.65 3.79
CA ALA A 30 -11.82 -6.21 5.10
C ALA A 30 -12.35 -7.07 6.26
N ALA A 31 -13.45 -7.78 6.05
CA ALA A 31 -14.04 -8.67 7.04
C ALA A 31 -13.23 -9.96 7.28
N ASP A 32 -12.40 -10.37 6.31
CA ASP A 32 -11.44 -11.45 6.47
C ASP A 32 -10.02 -10.86 6.67
N PRO A 33 -9.47 -10.94 7.89
CA PRO A 33 -8.12 -10.50 8.17
C PRO A 33 -7.06 -11.17 7.26
N GLY A 34 -7.26 -12.43 6.86
CA GLY A 34 -6.34 -13.18 6.00
C GLY A 34 -6.34 -12.70 4.56
N ALA A 35 -7.52 -12.55 3.94
CA ALA A 35 -7.67 -11.99 2.60
C ALA A 35 -7.10 -10.57 2.52
N SER A 36 -7.38 -9.75 3.52
CA SER A 36 -6.83 -8.40 3.59
C SER A 36 -5.30 -8.42 3.72
N ALA A 37 -4.69 -9.33 4.48
CA ALA A 37 -3.23 -9.35 4.66
C ALA A 37 -2.51 -9.76 3.37
N SER A 38 -3.08 -10.75 2.66
CA SER A 38 -2.63 -11.16 1.34
C SER A 38 -2.69 -10.02 0.32
N ALA A 39 -3.76 -9.22 0.34
CA ALA A 39 -3.88 -8.05 -0.54
C ALA A 39 -2.83 -6.98 -0.22
N VAL A 40 -2.59 -6.66 1.06
CA VAL A 40 -1.52 -5.73 1.45
C VAL A 40 -0.14 -6.25 1.04
N ALA A 41 0.12 -7.55 1.19
CA ALA A 41 1.37 -8.17 0.74
C ALA A 41 1.55 -8.07 -0.79
N ALA A 42 0.48 -8.26 -1.56
CA ALA A 42 0.52 -8.10 -3.01
C ALA A 42 0.84 -6.65 -3.41
N VAL A 43 0.21 -5.65 -2.77
CA VAL A 43 0.50 -4.22 -3.01
C VAL A 43 1.94 -3.88 -2.65
N ALA A 44 2.43 -4.34 -1.49
CA ALA A 44 3.79 -4.13 -1.05
C ALA A 44 4.81 -4.73 -2.03
N GLY A 45 4.59 -5.98 -2.47
CA GLY A 45 5.43 -6.65 -3.45
C GLY A 45 5.42 -5.94 -4.82
N TYR A 46 4.25 -5.52 -5.29
CA TYR A 46 4.11 -4.80 -6.56
C TYR A 46 4.93 -3.50 -6.58
N PHE A 47 4.76 -2.65 -5.56
CA PHE A 47 5.45 -1.37 -5.51
C PHE A 47 6.96 -1.52 -5.29
N THR A 48 7.37 -2.49 -4.47
CA THR A 48 8.80 -2.83 -4.29
C THR A 48 9.43 -3.25 -5.61
N TRP A 49 8.76 -4.12 -6.37
CA TRP A 49 9.25 -4.58 -7.67
C TRP A 49 9.27 -3.45 -8.71
N GLN A 50 8.25 -2.58 -8.73
CA GLN A 50 8.19 -1.43 -9.65
C GLN A 50 9.28 -0.39 -9.35
N ALA A 51 9.59 -0.15 -8.08
CA ALA A 51 10.62 0.78 -7.66
C ALA A 51 12.03 0.35 -8.13
N ALA A 52 12.25 -0.97 -8.27
CA ALA A 52 13.51 -1.54 -8.76
C ALA A 52 13.67 -1.51 -10.30
N GLN A 53 12.63 -1.11 -11.04
CA GLN A 53 12.70 -1.01 -12.49
C GLN A 53 13.55 0.20 -12.94
N PRO A 54 14.10 0.17 -14.17
CA PRO A 54 14.80 1.33 -14.74
C PRO A 54 13.95 2.61 -14.68
N LEU A 55 14.63 3.76 -14.64
CA LEU A 55 13.98 5.08 -14.64
C LEU A 55 12.97 5.19 -15.78
N SER A 56 11.76 5.65 -15.47
CA SER A 56 10.71 5.84 -16.46
C SER A 56 10.96 7.12 -17.26
N PRO A 57 11.08 7.06 -18.59
CA PRO A 57 11.10 8.25 -19.43
C PRO A 57 9.80 9.05 -19.26
N GLY A 58 9.92 10.36 -19.00
CA GLY A 58 8.76 11.26 -18.90
C GLY A 58 8.19 11.44 -17.48
N ILE A 59 8.52 10.59 -16.50
CA ILE A 59 8.09 10.76 -15.10
C ILE A 59 9.27 10.46 -14.14
N PRO A 60 10.24 11.38 -14.00
CA PRO A 60 11.50 11.11 -13.30
C PRO A 60 11.33 10.67 -11.83
N ARG A 61 10.25 11.09 -11.16
CA ARG A 61 9.99 10.80 -9.74
C ARG A 61 9.16 9.53 -9.50
N VAL A 62 8.70 8.84 -10.54
CA VAL A 62 7.77 7.70 -10.37
C VAL A 62 8.39 6.58 -9.53
N ARG A 63 9.69 6.32 -9.66
CA ARG A 63 10.38 5.26 -8.89
C ARG A 63 10.48 5.61 -7.41
N GLN A 64 10.77 6.86 -7.08
CA GLN A 64 10.80 7.34 -5.71
C GLN A 64 9.40 7.26 -5.07
N PHE A 65 8.36 7.63 -5.82
CA PHE A 65 6.98 7.50 -5.38
C PHE A 65 6.61 6.02 -5.12
N GLN A 66 6.92 5.13 -6.06
CA GLN A 66 6.70 3.68 -5.91
C GLN A 66 7.46 3.09 -4.73
N ALA A 67 8.70 3.54 -4.48
CA ALA A 67 9.46 3.11 -3.31
C ALA A 67 8.75 3.53 -2.01
N ALA A 68 8.29 4.77 -1.91
CA ALA A 68 7.61 5.27 -0.73
C ALA A 68 6.25 4.58 -0.49
N GLU A 69 5.48 4.30 -1.54
CA GLU A 69 4.25 3.49 -1.48
C GLU A 69 4.55 2.06 -0.98
N GLY A 70 5.61 1.44 -1.52
CA GLY A 70 6.06 0.10 -1.10
C GLY A 70 6.46 0.05 0.37
N GLU A 71 7.23 1.03 0.85
CA GLU A 71 7.58 1.13 2.27
C GLU A 71 6.36 1.32 3.17
N ALA A 72 5.39 2.17 2.76
CA ALA A 72 4.16 2.37 3.51
C ALA A 72 3.33 1.07 3.60
N ALA A 73 3.19 0.35 2.49
CA ALA A 73 2.49 -0.93 2.44
C ALA A 73 3.21 -2.01 3.29
N MET A 74 4.55 -2.04 3.28
CA MET A 74 5.34 -2.97 4.11
C MET A 74 5.20 -2.67 5.61
N ARG A 75 5.20 -1.40 6.01
CA ARG A 75 4.94 -1.01 7.42
C ARG A 75 3.56 -1.46 7.86
N TRP A 76 2.56 -1.27 7.00
CA TRP A 76 1.20 -1.70 7.28
C TRP A 76 1.05 -3.22 7.34
N LEU A 77 1.70 -3.95 6.41
CA LEU A 77 1.72 -5.42 6.45
C LEU A 77 2.27 -5.92 7.78
N ARG A 78 3.38 -5.35 8.24
CA ARG A 78 4.00 -5.70 9.52
C ARG A 78 3.06 -5.49 10.70
N MET A 79 2.33 -4.36 10.73
CA MET A 79 1.32 -4.11 11.76
C MET A 79 0.23 -5.18 11.80
N ARG A 80 -0.09 -5.79 10.65
CA ARG A 80 -1.17 -6.79 10.53
C ARG A 80 -0.72 -8.22 10.72
N THR A 81 0.57 -8.51 10.57
CA THR A 81 1.11 -9.89 10.67
C THR A 81 2.00 -10.13 11.89
N GLY A 82 2.47 -9.09 12.59
CA GLY A 82 3.34 -9.20 13.77
C GLY A 82 4.62 -8.38 13.68
#